data_AF-A0A931WTT6-F1
#
_entry.id   AF-A0A931WTT6-F1
#
_cell.length_a   1.000
_cell.length_b   1.000
_cell.length_c   1.000
_cell.angle_alpha   90.00
_cell.angle_beta   90.00
_cell.angle_gamma   90.00
#
_symmetry.space_group_name_H-M   'P 1'
#
loop_
_entity.id
_entity.type
_entity.pdbx_description
1 polymer ?
#
loop_
_entity_poly.entity_id
_entity_poly.type
_entity_poly.pdbx_seq_one_letter_code
_entity_poly.pdbx_strand_id
1 'polypeptide(L)' 'MPNKSPDMPPSSLVNAALEFHPVTPDRWTDLEQLFGDRGAFAGCWCMWWRLTRSQFQKQAGQGNKEAIMRHPL' A
#
# COMPACT_ATOMS: atom_id res chain seq x y z
N MET A 1 20.35 -22.66 16.70
CA MET A 1 20.78 -21.89 15.51
C MET A 1 20.86 -20.43 15.94
N PRO A 2 22.03 -19.77 15.93
CA PRO A 2 22.15 -18.42 16.45
C PRO A 2 21.41 -17.43 15.55
N ASN A 3 20.48 -16.69 16.14
CA ASN A 3 19.70 -15.62 15.52
C ASN A 3 20.65 -14.49 15.09
N LYS A 4 20.90 -14.34 13.79
CA LYS A 4 21.58 -13.19 13.19
C LYS A 4 20.54 -12.13 12.85
N SER A 5 20.07 -11.38 13.84
CA SER A 5 19.53 -10.04 13.56
C SER A 5 20.73 -9.11 13.56
N PRO A 6 21.18 -8.57 12.41
CA PRO A 6 22.19 -7.52 12.41
C PRO A 6 21.61 -6.28 13.10
N ASP A 7 22.43 -5.66 13.96
CA ASP A 7 22.11 -4.46 14.71
C ASP A 7 21.46 -3.40 13.81
N MET A 8 20.19 -3.08 14.06
CA MET A 8 19.56 -1.93 13.44
C MET A 8 20.17 -0.65 14.04
N PRO A 9 20.63 0.31 13.22
CA PRO A 9 21.09 1.60 13.72
C PRO A 9 19.93 2.31 14.45
N PRO A 10 20.21 3.17 15.45
CA PRO A 10 19.18 3.97 16.09
C PRO A 10 18.52 4.86 15.02
N SER A 11 17.28 4.52 14.67
CA SER A 11 16.50 5.26 13.70
C SER A 11 16.32 6.69 14.20
N SER A 12 17.09 7.63 13.65
CA SER A 12 16.80 9.06 13.74
C SER A 12 15.60 9.38 12.86
N LEU A 13 14.46 8.78 13.17
CA LEU A 13 13.19 9.25 12.65
C LEU A 13 12.92 10.57 13.36
N VAL A 14 13.05 11.64 12.59
CA VAL A 14 12.44 12.93 12.91
C VAL A 14 11.05 12.67 13.50
N ASN A 15 10.74 13.31 14.63
CA ASN A 15 9.37 13.40 15.15
C ASN A 15 8.52 14.25 14.20
N ALA A 16 8.41 13.84 12.94
CA ALA A 16 7.44 14.38 12.02
C ALA A 16 6.08 13.86 12.47
N ALA A 17 5.16 14.77 12.81
CA ALA A 17 3.77 14.40 13.00
C ALA A 17 3.29 13.75 11.69
N LEU A 18 2.84 12.50 11.77
CA LEU A 18 2.26 11.83 10.61
C LEU A 18 0.89 12.44 10.33
N GLU A 19 0.70 12.91 9.10
CA GLU A 19 -0.58 13.37 8.60
C GLU A 19 -1.21 12.30 7.71
N PHE A 20 -2.53 12.16 7.79
CA PHE A 20 -3.29 11.18 7.02
C PHE A 20 -4.32 11.92 6.20
N HIS A 21 -4.34 11.64 4.89
CA HIS A 21 -5.26 12.27 3.96
C HIS A 21 -6.14 11.21 3.28
N PRO A 22 -7.42 11.52 2.97
CA PRO A 22 -8.26 10.67 2.14
C PRO A 22 -7.64 10.46 0.76
N VAL A 23 -7.93 9.32 0.15
CA VAL A 23 -7.49 9.03 -1.22
C VAL A 23 -8.45 9.72 -2.18
N THR A 24 -8.24 11.00 -2.45
CA THR A 24 -9.04 11.72 -3.46
C THR A 24 -8.40 11.58 -4.85
N PRO A 25 -9.14 11.84 -5.95
CA PRO A 25 -8.57 11.87 -7.30
C PRO A 25 -7.32 12.76 -7.41
N ASP A 26 -7.31 13.91 -6.74
CA ASP A 26 -6.18 14.85 -6.74
C ASP A 26 -4.93 14.31 -6.02
N ARG A 27 -5.11 13.33 -5.13
CA ARG A 27 -4.05 12.69 -4.33
C ARG A 27 -3.66 11.31 -4.87
N TRP A 28 -4.15 10.95 -6.05
CA TRP A 28 -3.90 9.64 -6.62
C TRP A 28 -2.39 9.38 -6.86
N THR A 29 -1.68 10.38 -7.34
CA THR A 29 -0.22 10.31 -7.55
C THR A 29 0.55 10.05 -6.25
N ASP A 30 0.06 10.51 -5.10
CA ASP A 30 0.68 10.26 -3.79
C ASP A 30 0.52 8.77 -3.42
N LEU A 31 -0.64 8.18 -3.70
CA LEU A 31 -0.89 6.75 -3.49
C LEU A 31 -0.03 5.87 -4.41
N GLU A 32 0.12 6.25 -5.68
CA GLU A 32 0.97 5.53 -6.63
C GLU A 32 2.44 5.54 -6.18
N GLN A 33 2.94 6.67 -5.69
CA GLN A 33 4.28 6.77 -5.14
C GLN A 33 4.44 5.91 -3.88
N LEU A 34 3.45 5.92 -2.99
CA LEU A 34 3.48 5.13 -1.77
C LEU A 34 3.54 3.61 -2.05
N PHE A 35 2.83 3.15 -3.08
CA PHE A 35 2.70 1.71 -3.37
C PHE A 35 3.69 1.20 -4.42
N GLY A 36 4.22 2.07 -5.26
CA GLY A 36 5.13 1.75 -6.35
C GLY A 36 4.50 0.93 -7.49
N ASP A 37 5.31 0.61 -8.49
CA ASP A 37 4.87 0.02 -9.76
C ASP A 37 4.12 -1.31 -9.62
N ARG A 38 4.45 -2.09 -8.60
CA ARG A 38 3.83 -3.41 -8.35
C ARG A 38 2.56 -3.33 -7.51
N GLY A 39 2.22 -2.16 -6.98
CA GLY A 39 1.09 -1.98 -6.09
C GLY A 39 1.27 -2.67 -4.74
N ALA A 40 1.84 -1.97 -3.76
CA ALA A 40 2.03 -2.43 -2.39
C ALA A 40 2.51 -3.90 -2.33
N PHE A 41 1.90 -4.73 -1.47
CA PHE A 41 2.21 -6.15 -1.39
C PHE A 41 1.32 -6.97 -2.33
N ALA A 42 1.92 -7.77 -3.21
CA ALA A 42 1.24 -8.68 -4.13
C ALA A 42 0.15 -8.02 -5.00
N GLY A 43 0.33 -6.76 -5.41
CA GLY A 43 -0.66 -6.05 -6.22
C GLY A 43 -1.95 -5.76 -5.47
N CYS A 44 -1.91 -5.65 -4.13
CA CYS A 44 -3.12 -5.57 -3.35
C CYS A 44 -3.87 -4.24 -3.56
N TRP A 45 -3.16 -3.14 -3.80
CA TRP A 45 -3.72 -1.77 -3.82
C TRP A 45 -4.74 -1.53 -2.69
N CYS A 46 -4.46 -2.08 -1.50
CA CYS A 46 -5.34 -2.09 -0.32
C CYS A 46 -6.74 -2.71 -0.50
N MET A 47 -6.97 -3.45 -1.58
CA MET A 47 -8.23 -4.14 -1.87
C MET A 47 -8.39 -5.49 -1.16
N TRP A 48 -7.34 -5.99 -0.48
CA TRP A 48 -7.37 -7.28 0.25
C TRP A 48 -8.55 -7.40 1.21
N TRP A 49 -8.89 -6.32 1.92
CA TRP A 49 -9.99 -6.28 2.88
C TRP A 49 -11.36 -5.99 2.27
N ARG A 50 -11.40 -5.48 1.04
CA ARG A 50 -12.63 -5.02 0.38
C ARG A 50 -13.20 -6.03 -0.61
N LEU A 51 -12.36 -6.92 -1.11
CA LEU A 51 -12.73 -7.92 -2.10
C LEU A 51 -12.87 -9.29 -1.46
N THR A 52 -13.71 -10.13 -2.05
CA THR A 52 -13.63 -11.56 -1.78
C THR A 52 -12.28 -12.11 -2.25
N ARG A 53 -11.82 -13.20 -1.62
CA ARG A 53 -10.59 -13.88 -2.01
C ARG A 53 -10.55 -14.23 -3.50
N SER A 54 -11.67 -14.69 -4.05
CA SER A 54 -11.78 -15.06 -5.48
C SER A 54 -11.60 -13.85 -6.39
N GLN A 55 -12.20 -12.70 -6.05
CA GLN A 55 -11.99 -11.45 -6.80
C GLN A 55 -10.54 -10.99 -6.71
N PHE A 56 -9.97 -10.97 -5.50
CA PHE A 56 -8.58 -10.56 -5.29
C PHE A 56 -7.59 -11.39 -6.13
N GLN A 57 -7.73 -12.72 -6.11
CA GLN A 57 -6.86 -13.61 -6.88
C GLN A 57 -6.96 -13.40 -8.40
N LYS A 58 -8.14 -13.01 -8.90
CA LYS A 58 -8.37 -12.81 -10.34
C LYS A 58 -7.86 -11.47 -10.86
N GLN A 59 -7.77 -10.45 -10.00
CA GLN A 59 -7.57 -9.07 -10.44
C GLN A 59 -6.43 -8.32 -9.72
N ALA A 60 -5.59 -9.03 -8.95
CA ALA A 60 -4.41 -8.47 -8.30
C ALA A 60 -3.54 -7.66 -9.28
N GLY A 61 -2.98 -6.55 -8.80
CA GLY A 61 -2.27 -5.58 -9.62
C GLY A 61 -3.23 -4.56 -10.24
N GLN A 62 -3.25 -4.47 -11.57
CA GLN A 62 -3.97 -3.42 -12.29
C GLN A 62 -5.48 -3.40 -12.00
N GLY A 63 -6.14 -4.56 -11.90
CA GLY A 63 -7.56 -4.60 -11.60
C GLY A 63 -7.90 -4.08 -10.20
N ASN A 64 -7.05 -4.35 -9.21
CA ASN A 64 -7.17 -3.76 -7.88
C ASN A 64 -6.89 -2.26 -7.88
N LYS A 65 -5.91 -1.79 -8.68
CA LYS A 65 -5.61 -0.36 -8.87
C LYS A 65 -6.85 0.39 -9.38
N GLU A 66 -7.51 -0.14 -10.40
CA GLU A 66 -8.74 0.43 -10.96
C GLU A 66 -9.92 0.33 -10.01
N ALA A 67 -9.99 -0.72 -9.18
CA ALA A 67 -11.05 -0.88 -8.20
C ALA A 67 -10.97 0.17 -7.09
N ILE A 68 -9.78 0.50 -6.58
CA ILE A 68 -9.62 1.56 -5.59
C ILE A 68 -9.81 2.96 -6.20
N MET A 69 -9.44 3.19 -7.46
CA MET A 69 -9.73 4.46 -8.15
C MET A 69 -11.24 4.73 -8.27
N ARG A 70 -12.04 3.69 -8.53
CA ARG A 70 -13.51 3.82 -8.64
C ARG A 70 -14.21 3.97 -7.29
N HIS A 71 -13.61 3.41 -6.23
CA HIS A 71 -14.15 3.42 -4.88
C HIS A 71 -13.08 3.85 -3.86
N PRO A 72 -12.66 5.12 -3.91
CA PRO A 72 -11.72 5.69 -2.95
C PRO A 72 -12.28 5.69 -1.52
N LEU A 73 -11.39 5.76 -0.53
CA LEU A 73 -11.75 5.91 0.90
C LEU A 73 -12.20 7.33 1.21
#